data_AF-A0A1H2H9R8-F1
#
_entry.id   AF-A0A1H2H9R8-F1
#
_cell.length_a   1.000
_cell.length_b   1.000
_cell.length_c   1.000
_cell.angle_alpha   90.00
_cell.angle_beta   90.00
_cell.angle_gamma   90.00
#
_symmetry.space_group_name_H-M   'P 1'
#
loop_
_entity.id
_entity.type
_entity.pdbx_description
1 polymer ?
#
loop_
_entity_poly.entity_id
_entity_poly.type
_entity_poly.pdbx_seq_one_letter_code
_entity_poly.pdbx_strand_id
1 'polypeptide(L)'
;MKKAGHSQSEIATVIDRSVSTISRELARNCGARGYRPKQAHNKAVERKAINARAIDDATWQFTQEKLMLQWSPDQISNYADISIETVYQRVYADKRNGGILWKNLRCQKQRRKRYGKTDRRGIIPNRQSIEQRPAIVDARSRIGDWEADTIIGKNHRQAEVVPQNWTGC
;
A
#
# COMPACT_ATOMS: atom_id res chain seq x y z
N MET A 1 3.85 13.18 27.80
CA MET A 1 3.19 12.04 28.46
C MET A 1 3.33 12.18 29.97
N LYS A 2 4.28 11.56 30.70
CA LYS A 2 4.41 11.82 32.15
C LYS A 2 4.83 13.24 32.54
N LYS A 3 5.71 13.89 31.74
CA LYS A 3 6.11 15.29 31.96
C LYS A 3 4.98 16.32 31.74
N ALA A 4 3.92 15.92 31.05
CA ALA A 4 2.76 16.77 30.78
C ALA A 4 1.62 16.51 31.77
N GLY A 5 1.84 15.71 32.82
CA GLY A 5 0.83 15.41 33.85
C GLY A 5 -0.23 14.37 33.48
N HIS A 6 -0.33 13.96 32.21
CA HIS A 6 -1.36 13.03 31.77
C HIS A 6 -1.22 11.62 32.35
N SER A 7 -2.35 11.07 32.78
CA SER A 7 -2.45 9.66 33.20
C SER A 7 -2.27 8.72 31.99
N GLN A 8 -1.87 7.47 32.25
CA GLN A 8 -1.72 6.48 31.17
C GLN A 8 -3.06 6.17 30.49
N SER A 9 -4.16 6.26 31.24
CA SER A 9 -5.52 6.06 30.74
C SER A 9 -5.94 7.18 29.77
N GLU A 10 -5.68 8.45 30.10
CA GLU A 10 -5.95 9.57 29.19
C GLU A 10 -5.18 9.43 27.87
N ILE A 11 -3.89 9.07 27.96
CA ILE A 11 -3.05 8.88 26.77
C ILE A 11 -3.61 7.77 25.89
N ALA A 12 -4.00 6.65 26.50
CA ALA A 12 -4.59 5.50 25.82
C ALA A 12 -5.86 5.88 25.05
N THR A 13 -6.75 6.67 25.65
CA THR A 13 -7.96 7.18 25.00
C THR A 13 -7.63 8.10 23.82
N VAL A 14 -6.67 9.03 23.97
CA VAL A 14 -6.31 9.99 22.91
C VAL A 14 -5.73 9.30 21.68
N ILE A 15 -4.94 8.24 21.86
CA ILE A 15 -4.29 7.53 20.74
C ILE A 15 -5.04 6.27 20.28
N ASP A 16 -6.22 6.01 20.85
CA ASP A 16 -7.04 4.82 20.59
C ASP A 16 -6.26 3.50 20.75
N ARG A 17 -5.67 3.31 21.94
CA ARG A 17 -4.94 2.10 22.31
C ARG A 17 -5.28 1.66 23.72
N SER A 18 -5.05 0.38 24.04
CA SER A 18 -5.26 -0.11 25.40
C SER A 18 -4.27 0.51 26.40
N VAL A 19 -4.71 0.72 27.63
CA VAL A 19 -3.83 1.17 28.74
C VAL A 19 -2.66 0.19 28.95
N SER A 20 -2.91 -1.11 28.77
CA SER A 20 -1.88 -2.15 28.85
C SER A 20 -0.76 -1.97 27.80
N THR A 21 -1.09 -1.42 26.63
CA THR A 21 -0.14 -1.14 25.55
C THR A 21 0.78 0.01 25.96
N ILE A 22 0.21 1.09 26.52
CA ILE A 22 0.97 2.24 27.03
C ILE A 22 1.89 1.84 28.18
N SER A 23 1.38 1.08 29.14
CA SER A 23 2.17 0.59 30.28
C SER A 23 3.36 -0.24 29.82
N ARG A 24 3.13 -1.21 28.91
CA ARG A 24 4.19 -2.06 28.35
C ARG A 24 5.21 -1.27 27.53
N GLU A 25 4.77 -0.29 26.74
CA GLU A 25 5.67 0.60 25.98
C GLU A 25 6.58 1.39 26.92
N LEU A 26 6.01 2.03 27.94
CA LEU A 26 6.78 2.79 28.92
C LEU A 26 7.76 1.90 29.70
N ALA A 27 7.33 0.72 30.14
CA ALA A 27 8.18 -0.20 30.89
C ALA A 27 9.40 -0.66 30.07
N ARG A 28 9.18 -0.97 28.78
CA ARG A 28 10.23 -1.54 27.91
C ARG A 28 11.17 -0.51 27.31
N ASN A 29 10.67 0.72 27.07
CA ASN A 29 11.34 1.69 26.20
C ASN A 29 11.68 3.02 26.90
N CYS A 30 11.38 3.17 28.20
CA CYS A 30 11.84 4.31 29.00
C CYS A 30 13.36 4.25 29.28
N GLY A 31 14.03 5.40 29.37
CA GLY A 31 15.43 5.52 29.79
C GLY A 31 15.55 6.06 31.21
N ALA A 32 16.78 6.12 31.75
CA ALA A 32 17.04 6.65 33.10
C ALA A 32 16.58 8.12 33.29
N ARG A 33 16.55 8.90 32.21
CA ARG A 33 16.09 10.31 32.22
C ARG A 33 14.62 10.47 31.76
N GLY A 34 13.85 9.38 31.78
CA GLY A 34 12.45 9.35 31.36
C GLY A 34 12.23 8.92 29.90
N TYR A 35 10.98 9.06 29.44
CA TYR A 35 10.56 8.62 28.11
C TYR A 35 10.99 9.60 27.02
N ARG A 36 11.67 9.10 25.99
CA ARG A 36 12.07 9.87 24.80
C ARG A 36 11.68 9.07 23.53
N PRO A 37 10.80 9.60 22.65
CA PRO A 37 10.29 8.83 21.50
C PRO A 37 11.37 8.25 20.60
N LYS A 38 12.43 9.02 20.26
CA LYS A 38 13.54 8.53 19.42
C LYS A 38 14.28 7.35 20.07
N GLN A 39 14.55 7.45 21.37
CA GLN A 39 15.19 6.36 22.12
C GLN A 39 14.28 5.13 22.19
N ALA A 40 12.99 5.34 22.46
CA ALA A 40 12.02 4.27 22.56
C ALA A 40 11.90 3.51 21.24
N HIS A 41 11.85 4.23 20.12
CA HIS A 41 11.85 3.67 18.78
C HIS A 41 13.12 2.85 18.52
N ASN A 42 14.31 3.39 18.80
CA ASN A 42 15.57 2.67 18.61
C ASN A 42 15.62 1.36 19.42
N LYS A 43 15.23 1.40 20.70
CA LYS A 43 15.14 0.18 21.55
C LYS A 43 14.17 -0.86 20.98
N ALA A 44 13.05 -0.43 20.41
CA ALA A 44 12.09 -1.32 19.78
C ALA A 44 12.67 -1.95 18.50
N VAL A 45 13.38 -1.17 17.68
CA VAL A 45 14.06 -1.64 16.46
C VAL A 45 15.19 -2.63 16.79
N GLU A 46 16.03 -2.32 17.78
CA GLU A 46 17.10 -3.21 18.25
C GLU A 46 16.55 -4.55 18.73
N ARG A 47 15.52 -4.54 19.56
CA ARG A 47 14.85 -5.77 20.04
C ARG A 47 14.26 -6.59 18.90
N LYS A 48 13.69 -5.92 17.89
CA LYS A 48 13.18 -6.59 16.68
C LYS A 48 14.30 -7.25 15.88
N ALA A 49 15.47 -6.60 15.78
CA ALA A 49 16.61 -7.15 15.06
C ALA A 49 17.18 -8.41 15.72
N ILE A 50 17.24 -8.46 17.06
CA ILE A 50 17.70 -9.64 17.81
C ILE A 50 16.83 -10.87 17.54
N ASN A 51 15.52 -10.68 17.42
CA ASN A 51 14.56 -11.75 17.16
C ASN A 51 14.32 -12.01 15.66
N ALA A 52 15.10 -11.38 14.78
CA ALA A 52 14.96 -11.62 13.35
C ALA A 52 15.52 -13.01 13.01
N ARG A 53 14.78 -13.78 12.21
CA ARG A 53 15.28 -15.05 11.68
C ARG A 53 16.57 -14.79 10.90
N ALA A 54 17.68 -15.37 11.37
CA ALA A 54 18.91 -15.41 10.61
C ALA A 54 18.76 -16.40 9.45
N ILE A 55 19.22 -16.04 8.27
CA ILE A 55 19.35 -16.97 7.15
C ILE A 55 20.65 -17.74 7.37
N ASP A 56 20.58 -19.05 7.29
CA ASP A 56 21.74 -19.93 7.33
C ASP A 56 22.72 -19.64 6.17
N ASP A 57 24.01 -19.80 6.43
CA ASP A 57 25.05 -19.45 5.45
C ASP A 57 24.98 -20.34 4.20
N ALA A 58 24.61 -21.62 4.32
CA ALA A 58 24.46 -22.51 3.18
C ALA A 58 23.27 -22.08 2.28
N THR A 59 22.17 -21.64 2.90
CA THR A 59 21.02 -21.08 2.18
C THR A 59 21.39 -19.81 1.41
N TRP A 60 22.23 -18.97 2.01
CA TRP A 60 22.71 -17.76 1.34
C TRP A 60 23.69 -18.06 0.21
N GLN A 61 24.62 -19.00 0.39
CA GLN A 61 25.53 -19.46 -0.67
C GLN A 61 24.75 -20.01 -1.87
N PHE A 62 23.77 -20.89 -1.64
CA PHE A 62 22.87 -21.38 -2.67
C PHE A 62 22.16 -20.23 -3.40
N THR A 63 21.64 -19.25 -2.65
CA THR A 63 20.98 -18.06 -3.22
C THR A 63 21.93 -17.28 -4.13
N GLN A 64 23.18 -17.07 -3.71
CA GLN A 64 24.18 -16.36 -4.52
C GLN A 64 24.49 -17.12 -5.82
N GLU A 65 24.69 -18.43 -5.76
CA GLU A 65 24.91 -19.27 -6.94
C GLU A 65 23.74 -19.19 -7.93
N LYS A 66 22.49 -19.30 -7.43
CA LYS A 66 21.30 -19.20 -8.29
C LYS A 66 21.11 -17.81 -8.88
N LEU A 67 21.42 -16.75 -8.13
CA LEU A 67 21.44 -15.40 -8.67
C LEU A 67 22.44 -15.28 -9.82
N MET A 68 23.64 -15.85 -9.72
CA MET A 68 24.62 -15.84 -10.82
C MET A 68 24.11 -16.58 -12.07
N LEU A 69 23.28 -17.62 -11.88
CA LEU A 69 22.57 -18.33 -12.95
C LEU A 69 21.31 -17.61 -13.46
N GLN A 70 21.10 -16.33 -13.11
CA GLN A 70 19.96 -15.49 -13.52
C GLN A 70 18.60 -16.00 -13.02
N TRP A 71 18.56 -16.77 -11.92
CA TRP A 71 17.30 -17.12 -11.29
C TRP A 71 16.65 -15.89 -10.65
N SER A 72 15.33 -15.79 -10.77
CA SER A 72 14.57 -14.73 -10.10
C SER A 72 14.48 -15.00 -8.59
N PRO A 73 14.39 -13.95 -7.74
CA PRO A 73 14.17 -14.11 -6.30
C PRO A 73 12.94 -14.96 -5.94
N ASP A 74 11.89 -14.89 -6.77
CA ASP A 74 10.68 -15.72 -6.64
C ASP A 74 10.97 -17.21 -6.88
N GLN A 75 11.76 -17.53 -7.91
CA GLN A 75 12.23 -18.90 -8.10
C GLN A 75 13.07 -19.35 -6.92
N ILE A 76 14.04 -18.56 -6.45
CA ILE A 76 14.92 -18.95 -5.34
C ILE A 76 14.10 -19.26 -4.07
N SER A 77 13.09 -18.46 -3.74
CA SER A 77 12.24 -18.71 -2.57
C SER A 77 11.41 -20.00 -2.65
N ASN A 78 11.21 -20.56 -3.84
CA ASN A 78 10.51 -21.84 -4.00
C ASN A 78 11.42 -23.05 -3.75
N TYR A 79 12.75 -22.88 -3.81
CA TYR A 79 13.73 -23.96 -3.63
C TYR A 79 14.57 -23.83 -2.37
N ALA A 80 14.47 -22.71 -1.66
CA ALA A 80 15.19 -22.45 -0.43
C ALA A 80 14.24 -21.85 0.61
N ASP A 81 14.47 -22.14 1.90
CA ASP A 81 13.75 -21.51 3.00
C ASP A 81 14.25 -20.06 3.19
N ILE A 82 13.90 -19.19 2.23
CA ILE A 82 14.22 -17.77 2.23
C ILE A 82 13.07 -17.01 1.58
N SER A 83 12.61 -15.92 2.22
CA SER A 83 11.58 -15.09 1.62
C SER A 83 12.15 -14.24 0.48
N ILE A 84 11.31 -13.97 -0.54
CA ILE A 84 11.63 -13.09 -1.67
C ILE A 84 12.16 -11.74 -1.19
N GLU A 85 11.51 -11.17 -0.18
CA GLU A 85 11.88 -9.89 0.42
C GLU A 85 13.29 -9.94 1.02
N THR A 86 13.65 -11.04 1.68
CA THR A 86 14.99 -11.18 2.27
C THR A 86 16.08 -11.28 1.21
N VAL A 87 15.82 -11.97 0.09
CA VAL A 87 16.72 -11.99 -1.07
C VAL A 87 16.95 -10.56 -1.58
N TYR A 88 15.89 -9.79 -1.80
CA TYR A 88 16.01 -8.40 -2.24
C TYR A 88 16.77 -7.53 -1.24
N GLN A 89 16.47 -7.65 0.06
CA GLN A 89 17.16 -6.87 1.10
C GLN A 89 18.67 -7.14 1.11
N ARG A 90 19.09 -8.40 1.00
CA ARG A 90 20.52 -8.76 0.92
C ARG A 90 21.16 -8.30 -0.38
N VAL A 91 20.50 -8.45 -1.52
CA VAL A 91 21.01 -7.95 -2.81
C VAL A 91 21.17 -6.42 -2.80
N TYR A 92 20.24 -5.69 -2.17
CA TYR A 92 20.36 -4.25 -2.01
C TYR A 92 21.41 -3.85 -0.98
N ALA A 93 21.64 -4.65 0.06
CA ALA A 93 22.76 -4.45 0.99
C ALA A 93 24.11 -4.66 0.28
N ASP A 94 24.25 -5.75 -0.48
CA ASP A 94 25.42 -6.02 -1.34
C ASP A 94 25.68 -4.85 -2.30
N LYS A 95 24.63 -4.37 -2.99
CA LYS A 95 24.73 -3.20 -3.87
C LYS A 95 25.23 -1.95 -3.15
N ARG A 96 24.75 -1.67 -1.92
CA ARG A 96 25.22 -0.52 -1.12
C ARG A 96 26.68 -0.67 -0.71
N ASN A 97 27.15 -1.91 -0.54
CA ASN A 97 28.53 -2.23 -0.23
C ASN A 97 29.44 -2.34 -1.47
N GLY A 98 28.93 -2.03 -2.67
CA GLY A 98 29.70 -2.07 -3.92
C GLY A 98 29.71 -3.43 -4.64
N GLY A 99 28.92 -4.39 -4.18
CA GLY A 99 28.81 -5.71 -4.79
C GLY A 99 28.03 -5.73 -6.12
N ILE A 100 28.04 -6.90 -6.76
CA ILE A 100 27.55 -7.09 -8.14
C ILE A 100 26.26 -7.90 -8.23
N LEU A 101 25.72 -8.44 -7.13
CA LEU A 101 24.57 -9.38 -7.18
C LEU A 101 23.35 -8.78 -7.86
N TRP A 102 23.13 -7.47 -7.70
CA TRP A 102 22.01 -6.74 -8.30
C TRP A 102 22.04 -6.71 -9.83
N LYS A 103 23.22 -6.91 -10.46
CA LYS A 103 23.35 -6.98 -11.92
C LYS A 103 22.72 -8.26 -12.48
N ASN A 104 22.56 -9.28 -11.66
CA ASN A 104 21.93 -10.54 -12.08
C ASN A 104 20.41 -10.57 -11.89
N LEU A 105 19.82 -9.48 -11.39
CA LEU A 105 18.37 -9.34 -11.36
C LEU A 105 17.86 -8.98 -12.76
N ARG A 106 16.82 -9.69 -13.22
CA ARG A 106 16.16 -9.45 -14.51
C ARG A 106 15.65 -8.01 -14.67
N CYS A 107 15.17 -7.41 -13.57
CA CYS A 107 14.62 -6.06 -13.55
C CYS A 107 15.56 -5.12 -12.79
N GLN A 108 16.42 -4.42 -13.51
CA GLN A 108 17.33 -3.42 -12.95
C GLN A 108 16.78 -1.98 -13.02
N LYS A 109 15.69 -1.78 -13.77
CA LYS A 109 15.13 -0.46 -14.02
C LYS A 109 14.42 0.03 -12.77
N GLN A 110 14.73 1.27 -12.35
CA GLN A 110 13.94 1.96 -11.35
C GLN A 110 12.51 2.14 -11.87
N ARG A 111 11.53 1.77 -11.04
CA ARG A 111 10.12 2.00 -11.33
C ARG A 111 9.88 3.50 -11.46
N ARG A 112 9.56 3.97 -12.66
CA ARG A 112 9.17 5.37 -12.91
C ARG A 112 7.73 5.58 -12.44
N LYS A 113 7.49 6.69 -11.72
CA LYS A 113 6.14 7.14 -11.38
C LYS A 113 5.37 7.42 -12.68
N ARG A 114 4.16 6.87 -12.82
CA ARG A 114 3.26 7.25 -13.91
C ARG A 114 2.51 8.50 -13.49
N TYR A 115 2.64 9.57 -14.25
CA TYR A 115 1.81 10.76 -14.10
C TYR A 115 0.47 10.54 -14.82
N GLY A 116 -0.61 11.13 -14.28
CA GLY A 116 -1.89 11.18 -14.97
C GLY A 116 -1.75 11.88 -16.32
N LYS A 117 -2.45 11.40 -17.34
CA LYS A 117 -2.51 12.06 -18.65
C LYS A 117 -3.78 12.90 -18.68
N THR A 118 -3.69 14.11 -19.22
CA THR A 118 -4.88 14.92 -19.55
C THR A 118 -5.74 14.14 -20.54
N ASP A 119 -7.03 13.99 -20.23
CA ASP A 119 -7.97 13.34 -21.10
C ASP A 119 -8.12 14.15 -22.40
N ARG A 120 -7.85 13.51 -23.55
CA ARG A 120 -7.90 14.14 -24.89
C ARG A 120 -9.14 13.72 -25.66
N ARG A 121 -10.06 12.96 -25.06
CA ARG A 121 -11.24 12.42 -25.74
C ARG A 121 -12.22 13.49 -26.23
N GLY A 122 -12.07 14.74 -25.80
CA GLY A 122 -12.90 15.86 -26.25
C GLY A 122 -14.36 15.73 -25.82
N ILE A 123 -15.19 16.68 -26.27
CA ILE A 123 -16.65 16.62 -26.13
C ILE A 123 -17.21 15.99 -27.41
N ILE A 124 -18.19 15.09 -27.29
CA ILE A 124 -18.84 14.45 -28.45
C ILE A 124 -19.46 15.53 -29.34
N PRO A 125 -19.05 15.64 -30.62
CA PRO A 125 -19.62 16.61 -31.55
C PRO A 125 -21.09 16.28 -31.83
N ASN A 126 -21.93 17.30 -31.99
CA ASN A 126 -23.38 17.18 -32.20
C ASN A 126 -24.13 16.47 -31.05
N ARG A 127 -23.67 16.63 -29.80
CA ARG A 127 -24.47 16.20 -28.65
C ARG A 127 -25.84 16.90 -28.70
N GLN A 128 -26.92 16.13 -28.80
CA GLN A 128 -28.26 16.67 -28.65
C GLN A 128 -28.54 16.84 -27.16
N SER A 129 -29.12 17.98 -26.78
CA SER A 129 -29.57 18.17 -25.40
C SER A 129 -30.74 17.22 -25.13
N ILE A 130 -30.83 16.69 -23.92
CA ILE A 130 -32.00 15.90 -23.48
C ILE A 130 -33.29 16.73 -23.68
N GLU A 131 -33.22 18.05 -23.53
CA GLU A 131 -34.34 18.97 -23.74
C GLU A 131 -34.85 19.02 -25.19
N GLN A 132 -34.04 18.62 -26.17
CA GLN A 132 -34.40 18.62 -27.59
C GLN A 132 -35.06 17.32 -28.04
N ARG A 133 -35.31 16.38 -27.11
CA ARG A 133 -35.90 15.09 -27.45
C ARG A 133 -37.37 15.24 -27.86
N PRO A 134 -37.85 14.45 -28.84
CA PRO A 134 -39.26 14.39 -29.18
C PRO A 134 -40.10 13.89 -27.98
N ALA A 135 -41.29 14.45 -27.78
CA ALA A 135 -42.18 14.10 -26.66
C ALA A 135 -42.57 12.60 -26.60
N ILE A 136 -42.51 11.89 -27.74
CA ILE A 136 -42.74 10.43 -27.78
C ILE A 136 -41.71 9.63 -26.97
N VAL A 137 -40.50 10.17 -26.78
CA VAL A 137 -39.44 9.53 -25.99
C VAL A 137 -39.81 9.50 -24.50
N ASP A 138 -40.55 10.50 -24.01
CA ASP A 138 -41.06 10.52 -22.62
C ASP A 138 -42.06 9.39 -22.36
N ALA A 139 -42.81 8.97 -23.39
CA ALA A 139 -43.79 7.91 -23.30
C ALA A 139 -43.15 6.51 -23.15
N ARG A 140 -41.87 6.36 -23.51
CA ARG A 140 -41.06 5.13 -23.38
C ARG A 140 -41.77 3.85 -23.87
N SER A 141 -42.66 3.99 -24.86
CA SER A 141 -43.57 2.94 -25.32
C SER A 141 -42.92 1.96 -26.30
N ARG A 142 -41.69 2.24 -26.74
CA ARG A 142 -40.91 1.39 -27.65
C ARG A 142 -39.52 1.09 -27.08
N ILE A 143 -38.96 -0.03 -27.52
CA ILE A 143 -37.58 -0.40 -27.23
C ILE A 143 -36.67 0.61 -27.92
N GLY A 144 -35.80 1.27 -27.15
CA GLY A 144 -34.86 2.30 -27.65
C GLY A 144 -34.97 3.66 -26.95
N ASP A 145 -36.09 3.96 -26.28
CA ASP A 145 -36.29 5.23 -25.53
C ASP A 145 -35.89 5.11 -24.04
N TRP A 146 -35.23 4.02 -23.65
CA TRP A 146 -34.81 3.75 -22.28
C TRP A 146 -33.38 4.28 -22.06
N GLU A 147 -33.25 5.33 -21.25
CA GLU A 147 -31.97 5.94 -20.88
C GLU A 147 -31.60 5.59 -19.43
N ALA A 148 -30.31 5.40 -19.16
CA ALA A 148 -29.77 5.20 -17.82
C ALA A 148 -28.67 6.22 -17.56
N ASP A 149 -28.79 6.97 -16.47
CA ASP A 149 -27.80 7.97 -16.10
C ASP A 149 -26.68 7.31 -15.31
N THR A 150 -25.43 7.67 -15.62
CA THR A 150 -24.28 7.25 -14.82
C THR A 150 -23.93 8.36 -13.84
N ILE A 151 -24.21 8.12 -12.56
CA ILE A 151 -23.80 9.01 -11.48
C ILE A 151 -22.39 8.62 -11.06
N ILE A 152 -21.46 9.57 -11.18
CA ILE A 152 -20.08 9.38 -10.73
C ILE A 152 -19.94 9.96 -9.33
N GLY A 153 -19.59 9.09 -8.36
CA GLY A 153 -19.33 9.46 -6.98
C GLY A 153 -18.09 10.35 -6.82
N LYS A 154 -18.00 11.03 -5.68
CA LYS A 154 -16.91 11.98 -5.36
C LYS A 154 -15.53 11.36 -5.61
N ASN A 155 -14.68 12.08 -6.33
CA ASN A 155 -13.32 11.68 -6.74
C ASN A 155 -13.25 10.50 -7.74
N HIS A 156 -14.29 10.23 -8.54
CA HIS A 156 -14.33 9.15 -9.54
C HIS A 156 -14.04 7.75 -8.97
N ARG A 157 -14.33 7.53 -7.67
CA ARG A 157 -14.02 6.26 -7.00
C ARG A 157 -15.11 5.21 -7.17
N GLN A 158 -16.33 5.63 -7.49
CA GLN A 158 -17.51 4.80 -7.64
C GLN A 158 -18.35 5.38 -8.78
N ALA A 159 -18.98 4.52 -9.56
CA ALA A 159 -19.96 4.90 -10.56
C ALA A 159 -21.17 4.00 -10.40
N GLU A 160 -22.35 4.61 -10.32
CA GLU A 160 -23.63 3.91 -10.21
C GLU A 160 -24.48 4.28 -11.41
N VAL A 161 -25.05 3.28 -12.07
CA VAL A 161 -25.95 3.48 -13.20
C VAL A 161 -27.36 3.44 -12.64
N VAL A 162 -28.02 4.60 -12.63
CA VAL A 162 -29.37 4.76 -12.10
C VAL A 162 -30.32 4.83 -13.29
N PRO A 163 -31.24 3.85 -13.44
CA PRO A 163 -32.35 3.99 -14.37
C PRO A 163 -33.21 5.17 -13.92
N GLN A 164 -33.61 6.05 -14.84
CA GLN A 164 -34.35 7.29 -14.52
C GLN A 164 -35.74 7.10 -13.86
N ASN A 165 -36.15 5.86 -13.52
CA ASN A 165 -37.47 5.53 -12.97
C ASN A 165 -37.42 4.64 -11.72
N TRP A 166 -36.49 4.87 -10.79
CA TRP A 166 -36.60 4.28 -9.44
C TRP A 166 -37.40 5.21 -8.52
N THR A 167 -38.71 5.34 -8.76
CA THR A 167 -39.65 5.76 -7.71
C THR A 167 -40.04 4.52 -6.92
N GLY A 168 -39.19 4.15 -5.96
CA GLY A 168 -39.49 3.19 -4.90
C GLY A 168 -39.73 3.94 -3.60
N CYS A 169 -40.86 3.65 -2.96
CA CYS A 169 -41.34 4.18 -1.69
C CYS A 169 -40.32 4.11 -0.54
#